data_AF-A0A023FBX5-F1
#
_entry.id   AF-A0A023FBX5-F1
#
_cell.length_a   1.000
_cell.length_b   1.000
_cell.length_c   1.000
_cell.angle_alpha   90.00
_cell.angle_beta   90.00
_cell.angle_gamma   90.00
#
_symmetry.space_group_name_H-M   'P 1'
#
loop_
_entity.id
_entity.type
_entity.pdbx_description
1 polymer ?
#
loop_
_entity_poly.entity_id
_entity_poly.type
_entity_poly.pdbx_seq_one_letter_code
_entity_poly.pdbx_strand_id
1 'polypeptide(L)'
;MIVYTFFCCALLALPCFAIPSYDRNTYDDAWSIARINRTCPLALFAESLNNVTRPVGCKCGGRFQNLTAGTVCYVPGSWEGTKYAPGVLFCTLGRCNFRGQCMTTYEGEPCPEGPVVQGRPK
;
A
#
# COMPACT_ATOMS: atom_id res chain seq x y z
N MET A 1 38.28 -33.83 -34.67
CA MET A 1 37.60 -34.13 -33.39
C MET A 1 37.91 -32.98 -32.42
N ILE A 2 37.00 -32.67 -31.49
CA ILE A 2 36.95 -31.49 -30.60
C ILE A 2 36.07 -30.36 -31.16
N VAL A 3 34.77 -30.64 -31.30
CA VAL A 3 33.71 -29.61 -31.37
C VAL A 3 32.45 -30.17 -30.69
N TYR A 4 32.51 -30.55 -29.40
CA TYR A 4 31.32 -31.07 -28.70
C TYR A 4 31.43 -30.94 -27.17
N THR A 5 31.68 -29.74 -26.63
CA THR A 5 31.61 -29.50 -25.18
C THR A 5 31.17 -28.07 -24.80
N PHE A 6 30.33 -27.42 -25.60
CA PHE A 6 29.76 -26.11 -25.26
C PHE A 6 28.23 -26.05 -25.28
N PHE A 7 27.56 -27.17 -24.94
CA PHE A 7 26.09 -27.23 -24.96
C PHE A 7 25.42 -27.59 -23.60
N CYS A 8 26.16 -27.54 -22.48
CA CYS A 8 25.63 -28.00 -21.18
C CYS A 8 25.68 -26.99 -20.02
N CYS A 9 25.95 -25.69 -20.25
CA CYS A 9 26.02 -24.71 -19.15
C CYS A 9 24.99 -23.56 -19.22
N ALA A 10 24.06 -23.56 -20.17
CA ALA A 10 23.02 -22.53 -20.28
C ALA A 10 21.69 -22.88 -19.58
N LEU A 11 21.56 -24.06 -18.97
CA LEU A 11 20.29 -24.54 -18.39
C LEU A 11 20.27 -24.62 -16.85
N LEU A 12 21.33 -24.18 -16.16
CA LEU A 12 21.45 -24.36 -14.70
C LEU A 12 21.63 -23.07 -13.89
N ALA A 13 21.28 -21.93 -14.47
CA ALA A 13 21.22 -20.66 -13.74
C ALA A 13 19.84 -20.02 -13.92
N LEU A 14 18.86 -20.47 -13.12
CA LEU A 14 18.13 -19.60 -12.20
C LEU A 14 17.01 -20.41 -11.53
N PRO A 15 17.08 -20.63 -10.21
CA PRO A 15 16.01 -21.24 -9.46
C PRO A 15 14.85 -20.25 -9.31
N CYS A 16 13.64 -20.81 -9.22
CA CYS A 16 12.52 -20.22 -8.51
C CYS A 16 11.94 -18.91 -9.06
N PHE A 17 11.25 -18.98 -10.20
CA PHE A 17 9.91 -18.37 -10.22
C PHE A 17 9.03 -19.20 -9.29
N ALA A 18 9.17 -18.98 -7.99
CA ALA A 18 8.15 -19.36 -7.04
C ALA A 18 6.90 -18.57 -7.44
N ILE A 19 6.01 -19.22 -8.16
CA ILE A 19 4.65 -18.76 -8.36
C ILE A 19 4.10 -18.61 -6.94
N PRO A 20 3.78 -17.40 -6.45
CA PRO A 20 3.11 -17.30 -5.18
C PRO A 20 1.77 -18.00 -5.36
N SER A 21 1.57 -19.05 -4.56
CA SER A 21 0.31 -19.75 -4.39
C SER A 21 -0.81 -18.72 -4.29
N TYR A 22 -1.77 -18.85 -5.20
CA TYR A 22 -2.94 -18.00 -5.33
C TYR A 22 -3.85 -18.24 -4.12
N ASP A 23 -3.52 -17.61 -3.00
CA ASP A 23 -4.42 -17.55 -1.86
C ASP A 23 -5.43 -16.44 -2.15
N ARG A 24 -6.67 -16.88 -2.36
CA ARG A 24 -7.78 -16.08 -2.86
C ARG A 24 -8.36 -15.30 -1.70
N ASN A 25 -7.77 -14.15 -1.36
CA ASN A 25 -8.40 -13.16 -0.48
C ASN A 25 -8.89 -11.97 -1.30
N THR A 26 -10.21 -11.86 -1.36
CA THR A 26 -11.03 -10.94 -2.18
C THR A 26 -10.97 -9.47 -1.72
N TYR A 27 -9.77 -8.97 -1.40
CA TYR A 27 -9.47 -7.56 -1.11
C TYR A 27 -8.16 -7.06 -1.76
N ASP A 28 -7.50 -7.89 -2.58
CA ASP A 28 -6.18 -7.63 -3.18
C ASP A 28 -6.13 -6.62 -4.36
N ASP A 29 -7.22 -5.89 -4.65
CA ASP A 29 -7.29 -5.08 -5.89
C ASP A 29 -6.68 -3.67 -5.82
N ALA A 30 -5.91 -3.35 -4.78
CA ALA A 30 -5.15 -2.11 -4.73
C ALA A 30 -3.79 -2.32 -4.10
N TRP A 31 -2.81 -2.68 -4.94
CA TRP A 31 -1.36 -2.55 -4.68
C TRP A 31 -0.97 -2.91 -3.24
N SER A 32 -0.67 -4.20 -2.97
CA SER A 32 -0.38 -4.67 -1.61
C SER A 32 0.56 -3.71 -0.84
N ILE A 33 0.32 -3.54 0.47
CA ILE A 33 1.06 -2.59 1.32
C ILE A 33 2.57 -2.77 1.19
N ALA A 34 3.04 -4.03 1.13
CA ALA A 34 4.44 -4.35 0.93
C ALA A 34 5.00 -3.78 -0.40
N ARG A 35 4.19 -3.76 -1.46
CA ARG A 35 4.55 -3.20 -2.76
C ARG A 35 4.53 -1.68 -2.76
N ILE A 36 3.55 -1.07 -2.10
CA ILE A 36 3.53 0.39 -1.90
C ILE A 36 4.77 0.79 -1.11
N ASN A 37 5.08 0.13 0.00
CA ASN A 37 6.22 0.47 0.84
C ASN A 37 7.57 0.39 0.08
N ARG A 38 7.73 -0.60 -0.81
CA ARG A 38 8.93 -0.70 -1.67
C ARG A 38 9.00 0.39 -2.74
N THR A 39 7.87 0.83 -3.25
CA THR A 39 7.81 1.74 -4.41
C THR A 39 7.66 3.21 -4.01
N CYS A 40 7.07 3.44 -2.84
CA CYS A 40 6.64 4.70 -2.27
C CYS A 40 7.13 4.79 -0.83
N PRO A 41 8.44 4.99 -0.63
CA PRO A 41 9.03 5.02 0.72
C PRO A 41 8.53 6.20 1.56
N LEU A 42 7.96 7.24 0.93
CA LEU A 42 7.39 8.40 1.61
C LEU A 42 5.87 8.30 1.80
N ALA A 43 5.24 7.19 1.39
CA ALA A 43 3.82 6.99 1.68
C ALA A 43 3.62 6.82 3.19
N LEU A 44 2.70 7.61 3.75
CA LEU A 44 2.27 7.48 5.13
C LEU A 44 1.20 6.41 5.23
N PHE A 45 1.19 5.64 6.31
CA PHE A 45 0.19 4.60 6.56
C PHE A 45 -0.42 4.80 7.94
N ALA A 46 -1.69 4.43 8.06
CA ALA A 46 -2.40 4.31 9.32
C ALA A 46 -3.04 2.93 9.42
N GLU A 47 -3.08 2.42 10.65
CA GLU A 47 -3.74 1.16 10.99
C GLU A 47 -5.13 1.45 11.57
N SER A 48 -6.12 0.71 11.08
CA SER A 48 -7.50 0.71 11.58
C SER A 48 -7.62 -0.07 12.89
N LEU A 49 -8.69 0.13 13.65
CA LEU A 49 -9.05 -0.76 14.76
C LEU A 49 -9.29 -2.21 14.33
N ASN A 50 -9.55 -2.44 13.04
CA ASN A 50 -9.72 -3.77 12.46
C ASN A 50 -8.39 -4.41 11.97
N ASN A 51 -7.23 -3.87 12.37
CA ASN A 51 -5.88 -4.28 11.89
C ASN A 51 -5.71 -4.17 10.36
N VAL A 52 -6.48 -3.28 9.73
CA VAL A 52 -6.35 -2.99 8.30
C VAL A 52 -5.52 -1.73 8.13
N THR A 53 -4.36 -1.87 7.49
CA THR A 53 -3.44 -0.76 7.24
C THR A 53 -3.70 -0.15 5.86
N ARG A 54 -3.83 1.18 5.80
CA ARG A 54 -4.09 1.90 4.55
C ARG A 54 -3.21 3.14 4.44
N PRO A 55 -2.87 3.57 3.21
CA PRO A 55 -2.13 4.80 3.01
C PRO A 55 -2.96 6.02 3.43
N VAL A 56 -2.30 7.02 3.98
CA VAL A 56 -2.87 8.33 4.25
C VAL A 56 -2.58 9.24 3.08
N GLY A 57 -3.63 9.58 2.34
CA GLY A 57 -3.51 10.23 1.05
C GLY A 57 -2.97 9.32 -0.05
N CYS A 58 -2.54 9.94 -1.15
CA CYS A 58 -2.14 9.24 -2.38
C CYS A 58 -0.78 9.69 -2.90
N LYS A 59 0.00 10.41 -2.07
CA LYS A 59 1.35 10.82 -2.42
C LYS A 59 2.32 9.68 -2.12
N CYS A 60 3.16 9.39 -3.11
CA CYS A 60 4.10 8.27 -3.08
C CYS A 60 5.52 8.75 -2.78
N GLY A 61 5.95 9.86 -3.40
CA GLY A 61 7.22 10.52 -3.11
C GLY A 61 8.47 9.72 -3.49
N GLY A 62 8.43 8.97 -4.59
CA GLY A 62 9.57 8.19 -5.09
C GLY A 62 9.68 8.25 -6.62
N ARG A 63 9.96 7.11 -7.26
CA ARG A 63 9.94 6.98 -8.74
C ARG A 63 8.56 7.32 -9.32
N PHE A 64 7.51 6.98 -8.59
CA PHE A 64 6.16 7.44 -8.87
C PHE A 64 5.83 8.60 -7.94
N GLN A 65 5.21 9.64 -8.48
CA GLN A 65 4.79 10.79 -7.67
C GLN A 65 3.55 10.45 -6.82
N ASN A 66 2.67 9.61 -7.36
CA ASN A 66 1.37 9.27 -6.77
C ASN A 66 1.16 7.75 -6.74
N LEU A 67 0.30 7.29 -5.82
CA LEU A 67 -0.24 5.93 -5.83
C LEU A 67 -1.13 5.71 -7.06
N THR A 68 -1.31 4.44 -7.43
CA THR A 68 -2.20 4.03 -8.52
C THR A 68 -3.63 4.54 -8.28
N ALA A 69 -4.30 4.99 -9.35
CA ALA A 69 -5.70 5.37 -9.25
C ALA A 69 -6.56 4.17 -8.80
N GLY A 70 -7.55 4.43 -7.94
CA GLY A 70 -8.42 3.42 -7.35
C GLY A 70 -7.93 2.86 -6.00
N THR A 71 -6.68 3.10 -5.61
CA THR A 71 -6.15 2.70 -4.30
C THR A 71 -6.96 3.32 -3.17
N VAL A 72 -7.41 2.49 -2.22
CA VAL A 72 -8.15 2.95 -1.04
C VAL A 72 -7.19 3.64 -0.08
N CYS A 73 -7.60 4.80 0.43
CA CYS A 73 -6.78 5.67 1.28
C CYS A 73 -7.64 6.30 2.36
N TYR A 74 -7.01 6.71 3.46
CA TYR A 74 -7.62 7.67 4.37
C TYR A 74 -7.48 9.08 3.81
N VAL A 75 -8.58 9.84 3.84
CA VAL A 75 -8.58 11.24 3.43
C VAL A 75 -7.78 12.04 4.47
N PRO A 76 -6.67 12.70 4.09
CA PRO A 76 -5.85 13.47 5.03
C PRO A 76 -6.67 14.53 5.77
N GLY A 77 -6.52 14.59 7.09
CA GLY A 77 -7.20 15.57 7.95
C GLY A 77 -8.68 15.26 8.22
N SER A 78 -9.25 14.18 7.68
CA SER A 78 -10.68 13.86 7.88
C SER A 78 -11.08 13.52 9.32
N TRP A 79 -10.10 13.19 10.16
CA TRP A 79 -10.26 12.88 11.57
C TRP A 79 -10.10 14.11 12.47
N GLU A 80 -9.75 15.28 11.92
CA GLU A 80 -9.63 16.52 12.70
C GLU A 80 -11.01 16.96 13.19
N GLY A 81 -11.22 16.92 14.52
CA GLY A 81 -12.47 17.33 15.15
C GLY A 81 -13.55 16.25 15.23
N THR A 82 -13.35 15.07 14.63
CA THR A 82 -14.35 13.98 14.60
C THR A 82 -14.02 12.91 15.63
N LYS A 83 -14.40 13.15 16.90
CA LYS A 83 -14.31 12.15 17.97
C LYS A 83 -15.43 11.14 17.84
N TYR A 84 -15.07 9.86 17.71
CA TYR A 84 -16.01 8.75 17.69
C TYR A 84 -16.26 8.22 19.11
N ALA A 85 -15.17 8.02 19.87
CA ALA A 85 -15.17 7.61 21.28
C ALA A 85 -13.89 8.12 21.95
N PRO A 86 -13.73 8.02 23.29
CA PRO A 86 -12.46 8.35 23.94
C PRO A 86 -11.31 7.52 23.33
N GLY A 87 -10.27 8.16 22.78
CA GLY A 87 -9.16 7.45 22.14
C GLY A 87 -9.42 7.01 20.69
N VAL A 88 -10.58 7.33 20.11
CA VAL A 88 -10.99 6.86 18.78
C VAL A 88 -11.54 8.02 17.94
N LEU A 89 -10.97 8.18 16.75
CA LEU A 89 -11.39 9.14 15.74
C LEU A 89 -12.20 8.43 14.64
N PHE A 90 -12.98 9.21 13.89
CA PHE A 90 -13.61 8.71 12.67
C PHE A 90 -12.78 9.13 11.46
N CYS A 91 -12.20 8.15 10.77
CA CYS A 91 -11.39 8.38 9.57
C CYS A 91 -12.26 8.20 8.32
N THR A 92 -12.31 9.23 7.46
CA THR A 92 -13.02 9.12 6.17
C THR A 92 -12.17 8.37 5.17
N LEU A 93 -12.79 7.42 4.47
CA LEU A 93 -12.18 6.66 3.39
C LEU A 93 -12.34 7.40 2.05
N GLY A 94 -11.40 7.12 1.16
CA GLY A 94 -11.42 7.62 -0.20
C GLY A 94 -10.68 6.71 -1.16
N ARG A 95 -10.64 7.12 -2.43
CA ARG A 95 -9.88 6.47 -3.49
C ARG A 95 -8.98 7.44 -4.20
N CYS A 96 -7.78 6.99 -4.53
CA CYS A 96 -6.82 7.78 -5.29
C CYS A 96 -7.31 8.07 -6.70
N ASN A 97 -7.24 9.33 -7.12
CA ASN A 97 -7.41 9.69 -8.53
C ASN A 97 -6.05 9.79 -9.24
N PHE A 98 -6.07 9.96 -10.57
CA PHE A 98 -4.85 10.09 -11.38
C PHE A 98 -3.97 11.30 -11.01
N ARG A 99 -4.53 12.28 -10.28
CA ARG A 99 -3.80 13.47 -9.78
C ARG A 99 -3.12 13.22 -8.43
N GLY A 100 -3.27 12.03 -7.85
CA GLY A 100 -2.75 11.70 -6.52
C GLY A 100 -3.50 12.38 -5.39
N GLN A 101 -4.80 12.61 -5.57
CA GLN A 101 -5.71 13.07 -4.52
C GLN A 101 -6.54 11.89 -4.01
N CYS A 102 -6.72 11.81 -2.69
CA CYS A 102 -7.62 10.85 -2.06
C CYS A 102 -9.03 11.44 -2.06
N MET A 103 -9.88 10.98 -2.97
CA MET A 103 -11.26 11.46 -3.10
C MET A 103 -12.19 10.67 -2.19
N THR A 104 -12.95 11.35 -1.34
CA THR A 104 -13.87 10.70 -0.39
C THR A 104 -14.87 9.77 -1.10
N THR A 105 -15.12 8.61 -0.49
CA THR A 105 -16.22 7.70 -0.88
C THR A 105 -17.45 7.85 -0.01
N TYR A 106 -17.48 8.86 0.88
CA TYR A 106 -18.51 9.05 1.93
C TYR A 106 -18.62 7.90 2.94
N GLU A 107 -17.69 6.96 2.89
CA GLU A 107 -17.51 5.90 3.87
C GLU A 107 -16.46 6.33 4.90
N GLY A 108 -16.52 5.74 6.09
CA GLY A 108 -15.50 5.94 7.10
C GLY A 108 -15.51 4.85 8.14
N GLU A 109 -14.42 4.73 8.87
CA GLU A 109 -14.24 3.71 9.89
C GLU A 109 -13.50 4.29 11.10
N PRO A 110 -13.69 3.69 12.29
CA PRO A 110 -12.99 4.14 13.48
C PRO A 110 -11.49 3.84 13.39
N CYS A 111 -10.69 4.82 13.77
CA CYS A 111 -9.23 4.78 13.75
C CYS A 111 -8.66 5.31 15.10
N PRO A 112 -7.48 4.86 15.54
CA PRO A 112 -6.92 5.27 16.83
C PRO A 112 -6.56 6.76 16.86
N GLU A 113 -6.69 7.41 18.02
CA GLU A 113 -6.31 8.83 18.28
C GLU A 113 -4.78 9.05 18.32
N GLY A 114 -3.99 8.04 17.94
CA GLY A 114 -2.55 8.17 17.77
C GLY A 114 -2.20 8.96 16.51
N PRO A 115 -0.96 9.46 16.38
CA PRO A 115 -0.55 10.02 15.11
C PRO A 115 -0.71 8.91 14.05
N VAL A 116 -0.98 9.29 12.83
CA VAL A 116 -0.69 8.46 11.68
C VAL A 116 0.84 8.22 11.69
N VAL A 117 1.31 7.28 12.51
CA VAL A 117 2.71 6.85 12.69
C VAL A 117 2.81 5.54 11.91
N GLN A 118 3.73 5.26 10.99
CA GLN A 118 4.93 5.94 10.52
C GLN A 118 5.26 5.25 9.18
N GLY A 119 5.21 5.96 8.07
CA GLY A 119 6.26 5.78 7.05
C GLY A 119 7.46 6.56 7.57
N ARG A 120 8.46 5.88 8.15
CA ARG A 120 9.63 6.45 8.84
C ARG A 120 10.10 7.83 8.33
N PRO A 121 10.30 8.81 9.22
CA PRO A 121 11.40 9.76 9.11
C PRO A 121 12.49 9.46 10.16
N LYS A 122 13.73 9.35 9.65
CA LYS A 122 15.03 9.08 10.31
C LYS A 122 15.35 7.62 10.64
#